data_AF-A0A8H9WTW2-F1
#
_entry.id   AF-A0A8H9WTW2-F1
#
_cell.length_a   1.000
_cell.length_b   1.000
_cell.length_c   1.000
_cell.angle_alpha   90.00
_cell.angle_beta   90.00
_cell.angle_gamma   90.00
#
_symmetry.space_group_name_H-M   'P 1'
#
loop_
_entity.id
_entity.type
_entity.pdbx_description
1 polymer ?
#
loop_
_entity_poly.entity_id
_entity_poly.type
_entity_poly.pdbx_seq_one_letter_code
_entity_poly.pdbx_strand_id
1 'polypeptide(L)'
;MEGGFYFESTRPLTFREGLTVAVAWNPGVVSRPGVFTKVRLLFKANWLLLLRFLSLGIMWRVWANRGRDPTRLSISPQYNIPDGLTPAEAGTLIDNRPAMRDITAGLVDLAIRGYMRIEEVEKKGLSKVLGSDDFRIVRLKEADEWGELKDHEKEILRGLFAVTGSTFLSSLAHEFYTHLPQIRTDLYTELMDRKYYHHRPDNIWQAYLALAGVVLAAGLAGGIPLAKWLQLPVTTAVIAAVGSALPVFIFAFFMPARSVKGARVLERLLGFEKFLERVESDRFEHMVKTPEMFEKFLPYAMAFGSRRSGPPRSRTSIPSLRIGTPVPGTVTSARSTS
;
A
#
# COMPACT_ATOMS: atom_id res chain seq x y z
N MET A 1 4.31 -44.27 -62.29
CA MET A 1 3.84 -42.95 -61.83
C MET A 1 2.41 -42.80 -62.32
N GLU A 2 1.45 -43.35 -61.59
CA GLU A 2 0.03 -43.33 -61.96
C GLU A 2 -0.74 -42.64 -60.82
N GLY A 3 -1.43 -41.54 -61.11
CA GLY A 3 -2.24 -40.81 -60.12
C GLY A 3 -2.00 -39.30 -60.02
N GLY A 4 -1.35 -38.66 -60.98
CA GLY A 4 -1.28 -37.20 -61.07
C GLY A 4 -2.48 -36.63 -61.83
N PHE A 5 -3.05 -35.52 -61.37
CA PHE A 5 -3.99 -34.74 -62.17
C PHE A 5 -3.19 -33.85 -63.12
N TYR A 6 -3.37 -34.04 -64.43
CA TYR A 6 -2.76 -33.21 -65.46
C TYR A 6 -3.79 -32.19 -65.95
N PHE A 7 -3.40 -30.91 -65.93
CA PHE A 7 -4.22 -29.81 -66.41
C PHE A 7 -3.43 -29.06 -67.47
N GLU A 8 -4.01 -28.93 -68.66
CA GLU A 8 -3.42 -28.21 -69.79
C GLU A 8 -4.38 -27.11 -70.24
N SER A 9 -3.85 -25.94 -70.58
CA SER A 9 -4.62 -24.84 -71.13
C SER A 9 -4.77 -25.04 -72.63
N THR A 10 -5.99 -25.01 -73.17
CA THR A 10 -6.23 -25.15 -74.61
C THR A 10 -5.75 -23.96 -75.44
N ARG A 11 -5.29 -22.87 -74.80
CA ARG A 11 -4.70 -21.70 -75.45
C ARG A 11 -3.58 -21.07 -74.61
N PRO A 12 -2.61 -20.39 -75.25
CA PRO A 12 -1.60 -19.61 -74.53
C PRO A 12 -2.26 -18.49 -73.71
N LEU A 13 -1.83 -18.34 -72.46
CA LEU A 13 -2.30 -17.29 -71.56
C LEU A 13 -1.57 -15.97 -71.87
N THR A 14 -2.32 -14.88 -71.98
CA THR A 14 -1.78 -13.54 -72.22
C THR A 14 -1.52 -12.76 -70.92
N PHE A 15 -0.91 -11.58 -71.01
CA PHE A 15 -0.61 -10.74 -69.84
C PHE A 15 -1.89 -10.42 -69.06
N ARG A 16 -1.91 -10.79 -67.76
CA ARG A 16 -3.05 -10.73 -66.81
C ARG A 16 -4.10 -11.86 -66.89
N GLU A 17 -3.84 -12.93 -67.63
CA GLU A 17 -4.63 -14.17 -67.54
C GLU A 17 -3.93 -15.20 -66.64
N GLY A 18 -4.69 -15.85 -65.74
CA GLY A 18 -4.17 -16.88 -64.84
C GLY A 18 -5.08 -18.10 -64.80
N LEU A 19 -4.50 -19.29 -64.80
CA LEU A 19 -5.22 -20.55 -64.61
C LEU A 19 -5.24 -20.90 -63.12
N THR A 20 -6.42 -20.91 -62.49
CA THR A 20 -6.59 -21.39 -61.12
C THR A 20 -7.26 -22.76 -61.15
N VAL A 21 -6.59 -23.78 -60.61
CA VAL A 21 -7.14 -25.12 -60.49
C VAL A 21 -7.49 -25.37 -59.03
N ALA A 22 -8.77 -25.64 -58.77
CA ALA A 22 -9.24 -26.05 -57.45
C ALA A 22 -9.60 -27.54 -57.48
N VAL A 23 -8.82 -28.36 -56.76
CA VAL A 23 -9.09 -29.80 -56.61
C VAL A 23 -9.78 -30.01 -55.27
N ALA A 24 -11.02 -30.47 -55.29
CA ALA A 24 -11.74 -30.91 -54.10
C ALA A 24 -11.65 -32.44 -53.98
N TRP A 25 -11.45 -32.93 -52.77
CA TRP A 25 -11.55 -34.35 -52.44
C TRP A 25 -12.68 -34.59 -51.45
N ASN A 26 -13.25 -35.79 -51.49
CA ASN A 26 -14.31 -36.17 -50.57
C ASN A 26 -13.83 -36.06 -49.10
N PRO A 27 -14.67 -35.56 -48.18
CA PRO A 27 -14.31 -35.48 -46.77
C PRO A 27 -14.02 -36.89 -46.22
N GLY A 28 -12.84 -37.08 -45.62
CA GLY A 28 -12.41 -38.36 -45.04
C GLY A 28 -11.11 -38.95 -45.61
N VAL A 29 -10.62 -38.43 -46.74
CA VAL A 29 -9.35 -38.86 -47.36
C VAL A 29 -8.12 -38.49 -46.50
N VAL A 30 -8.21 -37.44 -45.69
CA VAL A 30 -7.19 -37.05 -44.71
C VAL A 30 -7.73 -37.27 -43.30
N SER A 31 -7.08 -38.16 -42.54
CA SER A 31 -7.41 -38.40 -41.14
C SER A 31 -7.18 -37.12 -40.33
N ARG A 32 -8.23 -36.58 -39.70
CA ARG A 32 -8.08 -35.42 -38.81
C ARG A 32 -7.20 -35.83 -37.62
N PRO A 33 -6.16 -35.05 -37.27
CA PRO A 33 -5.33 -35.37 -36.12
C PRO A 33 -6.18 -35.39 -34.86
N GLY A 34 -6.08 -36.47 -34.09
CA GLY A 34 -6.76 -36.62 -32.81
C GLY A 34 -6.38 -35.51 -31.82
N VAL A 35 -7.22 -35.33 -30.79
CA VAL A 35 -7.03 -34.28 -29.77
C VAL A 35 -5.65 -34.38 -29.12
N PHE A 36 -5.20 -35.59 -28.79
CA PHE A 36 -3.88 -35.83 -28.19
C PHE A 36 -2.72 -35.39 -29.11
N THR A 37 -2.83 -35.67 -30.41
CA THR A 37 -1.82 -35.27 -31.42
C THR A 37 -1.74 -33.74 -31.52
N LYS A 38 -2.88 -33.04 -31.47
CA LYS A 38 -2.94 -31.57 -31.46
C LYS A 38 -2.30 -30.98 -30.21
N VAL A 39 -2.57 -31.55 -29.02
CA VAL A 39 -1.95 -31.10 -27.77
C VAL A 39 -0.43 -31.28 -27.84
N ARG A 40 0.06 -32.45 -28.27
CA ARG A 40 1.50 -32.70 -28.41
C ARG A 40 2.17 -31.72 -29.38
N LEU A 41 1.54 -31.46 -30.52
CA LEU A 41 2.01 -30.47 -31.50
C LEU A 41 2.04 -29.06 -30.90
N LEU A 42 1.01 -28.68 -30.14
CA LEU A 42 0.95 -27.38 -29.48
C LEU A 42 2.07 -27.21 -28.44
N PHE A 43 2.33 -28.23 -27.62
CA PHE A 43 3.43 -28.22 -26.66
C PHE A 43 4.81 -28.18 -27.34
N LYS A 44 5.02 -28.97 -28.40
CA LYS A 44 6.29 -28.98 -29.15
C LYS A 44 6.55 -27.63 -29.83
N ALA A 45 5.51 -27.00 -30.38
CA ALA A 45 5.62 -25.72 -31.07
C ALA A 45 5.69 -24.51 -30.11
N ASN A 46 5.14 -24.62 -28.90
CA ASN A 46 4.99 -23.49 -27.97
C ASN A 46 5.63 -23.75 -26.60
N TRP A 47 6.66 -24.56 -26.52
CA TRP A 47 7.29 -24.88 -25.23
C TRP A 47 7.82 -23.63 -24.50
N LEU A 48 8.23 -22.57 -25.23
CA LEU A 48 8.61 -21.28 -24.65
C LEU A 48 7.49 -20.66 -23.81
N LEU A 49 6.23 -20.88 -24.22
CA LEU A 49 5.08 -20.37 -23.49
C LEU A 49 4.89 -21.05 -22.13
N LEU A 50 5.58 -22.16 -21.84
CA LEU A 50 5.57 -22.80 -20.54
C LEU A 50 6.41 -22.05 -19.51
N LEU A 51 7.36 -21.20 -19.94
CA LEU A 51 8.22 -20.42 -19.06
C LEU A 51 7.40 -19.51 -18.12
N ARG A 52 6.25 -19.00 -18.58
CA ARG A 52 5.35 -18.19 -17.73
C ARG A 52 4.77 -18.99 -16.56
N PHE A 53 4.39 -20.24 -16.80
CA PHE A 53 3.85 -21.12 -15.77
C PHE A 53 4.96 -21.61 -14.83
N LEU A 54 6.16 -21.87 -15.38
CA LEU A 54 7.33 -22.18 -14.58
C LEU A 54 7.70 -21.03 -13.66
N SER A 55 7.79 -19.80 -14.18
CA SER A 55 8.04 -18.59 -13.39
C SER A 55 6.99 -18.43 -12.28
N LEU A 56 5.71 -18.59 -12.62
CA LEU A 56 4.62 -18.54 -11.64
C LEU A 56 4.77 -19.61 -10.55
N GLY A 57 5.09 -20.85 -10.92
CA GLY A 57 5.30 -21.94 -9.96
C GLY A 57 6.50 -21.70 -9.04
N ILE A 58 7.60 -21.17 -9.59
CA ILE A 58 8.78 -20.78 -8.80
C ILE A 58 8.43 -19.65 -7.84
N MET A 59 7.78 -18.58 -8.32
CA MET A 59 7.37 -17.46 -7.48
C MET A 59 6.38 -17.87 -6.41
N TRP A 60 5.41 -18.73 -6.73
CA TRP A 60 4.48 -19.30 -5.75
C TRP A 60 5.23 -20.04 -4.64
N ARG A 61 6.21 -20.88 -4.99
CA ARG A 61 7.03 -21.61 -4.01
C ARG A 61 7.87 -20.66 -3.15
N VAL A 62 8.48 -19.64 -3.75
CA VAL A 62 9.27 -18.64 -3.03
C VAL A 62 8.38 -17.85 -2.06
N TRP A 63 7.22 -17.39 -2.52
CA TRP A 63 6.25 -16.69 -1.69
C TRP A 63 5.72 -17.56 -0.55
N ALA A 64 5.37 -18.82 -0.82
CA ALA A 64 4.89 -19.74 0.20
C ALA A 64 5.90 -19.97 1.33
N ASN A 65 7.20 -19.93 1.02
CA ASN A 65 8.28 -20.16 1.98
C ASN A 65 8.81 -18.89 2.66
N ARG A 66 8.80 -17.74 1.96
CA ARG A 66 9.48 -16.50 2.42
C ARG A 66 8.57 -15.27 2.49
N GLY A 67 7.52 -15.21 1.69
CA GLY A 67 6.61 -14.05 1.60
C GLY A 67 5.35 -14.20 2.46
N ARG A 68 5.02 -15.42 2.88
CA ARG A 68 3.84 -15.68 3.70
C ARG A 68 4.10 -15.33 5.16
N ASP A 69 3.33 -14.37 5.67
CA ASP A 69 3.32 -14.06 7.10
C ASP A 69 3.01 -15.34 7.93
N PRO A 70 3.64 -15.50 9.10
CA PRO A 70 3.34 -16.60 10.03
C PRO A 70 1.84 -16.74 10.31
N THR A 71 1.39 -17.98 10.54
CA THR A 71 -0.02 -18.27 10.81
C THR A 71 -0.55 -17.46 11.98
N ARG A 72 -1.60 -16.68 11.71
CA ARG A 72 -2.25 -15.84 12.73
C ARG A 72 -3.02 -16.69 13.73
N LEU A 73 -2.86 -16.42 15.01
CA LEU A 73 -3.73 -16.93 16.08
C LEU A 73 -5.03 -16.12 16.18
N SER A 74 -5.98 -16.60 16.98
CA SER A 74 -7.23 -15.89 17.24
C SER A 74 -6.96 -14.52 17.87
N ILE A 75 -7.42 -13.46 17.20
CA ILE A 75 -7.25 -12.08 17.63
C ILE A 75 -8.33 -11.75 18.67
N SER A 76 -7.93 -11.75 19.95
CA SER A 76 -8.76 -11.32 21.07
C SER A 76 -8.59 -9.81 21.32
N PRO A 77 -9.66 -9.08 21.72
CA PRO A 77 -9.56 -7.67 22.08
C PRO A 77 -8.54 -7.44 23.19
N GLN A 78 -7.66 -6.46 23.02
CA GLN A 78 -6.63 -6.10 23.99
C GLN A 78 -6.74 -4.62 24.34
N TYR A 79 -6.53 -4.27 25.60
CA TYR A 79 -6.64 -2.89 26.08
C TYR A 79 -5.33 -2.11 25.96
N ASN A 80 -4.19 -2.79 26.12
CA ASN A 80 -2.88 -2.16 26.19
C ASN A 80 -2.15 -2.19 24.84
N ILE A 81 -1.45 -1.09 24.53
CA ILE A 81 -0.51 -1.05 23.40
C ILE A 81 0.66 -2.01 23.69
N PRO A 82 0.96 -2.95 22.78
CA PRO A 82 2.08 -3.86 22.95
C PRO A 82 3.42 -3.11 22.83
N ASP A 83 4.39 -3.49 23.67
CA ASP A 83 5.81 -3.14 23.57
C ASP A 83 6.13 -1.63 23.48
N GLY A 84 5.22 -0.75 23.95
CA GLY A 84 5.41 0.71 23.93
C GLY A 84 5.61 1.27 22.52
N LEU A 85 4.92 0.68 21.53
CA LEU A 85 4.97 1.16 20.16
C LEU A 85 4.33 2.54 20.05
N THR A 86 4.97 3.43 19.30
CA THR A 86 4.38 4.72 18.92
C THR A 86 3.27 4.51 17.89
N PRO A 87 2.33 5.47 17.73
CA PRO A 87 1.28 5.36 16.72
C PRO A 87 1.83 5.18 15.30
N ALA A 88 2.93 5.87 14.98
CA ALA A 88 3.59 5.76 13.68
C ALA A 88 4.17 4.36 13.42
N GLU A 89 4.82 3.76 14.43
CA GLU A 89 5.33 2.39 14.37
C GLU A 89 4.19 1.36 14.25
N ALA A 90 3.12 1.56 15.02
CA ALA A 90 1.97 0.65 15.04
C ALA A 90 1.25 0.63 13.68
N GLY A 91 0.98 1.80 13.09
CA GLY A 91 0.42 1.92 11.75
C GLY A 91 1.32 1.30 10.68
N THR A 92 2.62 1.60 10.74
CA THR A 92 3.63 1.01 9.83
C THR A 92 3.67 -0.52 9.92
N LEU A 93 3.55 -1.07 11.12
CA LEU A 93 3.54 -2.52 11.33
C LEU A 93 2.27 -3.17 10.77
N ILE A 94 1.14 -2.47 10.73
CA ILE A 94 -0.12 -2.97 10.14
C ILE A 94 -0.08 -2.94 8.61
N ASP A 95 0.43 -1.85 8.03
CA ASP A 95 0.40 -1.64 6.58
C ASP A 95 1.68 -2.11 5.86
N ASN A 96 2.72 -2.54 6.58
CA ASN A 96 4.09 -2.84 6.06
C ASN A 96 4.76 -1.64 5.39
N ARG A 97 4.19 -0.45 5.51
CA ARG A 97 4.69 0.80 4.93
C ARG A 97 4.34 1.97 5.86
N PRO A 98 5.26 2.93 6.07
CA PRO A 98 4.98 4.15 6.80
C PRO A 98 4.15 5.09 5.92
N ALA A 99 2.83 5.06 6.11
CA ALA A 99 1.92 5.95 5.40
C ALA A 99 1.92 7.36 6.03
N MET A 100 1.47 8.36 5.28
CA MET A 100 1.40 9.73 5.81
C MET A 100 0.49 9.82 7.05
N ARG A 101 -0.60 9.03 7.07
CA ARG A 101 -1.52 8.96 8.22
C ARG A 101 -0.80 8.58 9.52
N ASP A 102 0.18 7.68 9.43
CA ASP A 102 0.90 7.13 10.58
C ASP A 102 1.84 8.19 11.15
N ILE A 103 2.47 8.96 10.26
CA ILE A 103 3.35 10.08 10.61
C ILE A 103 2.54 11.22 11.23
N THR A 104 1.37 11.55 10.67
CA THR A 104 0.47 12.55 11.27
C THR A 104 -0.09 12.10 12.61
N ALA A 105 -0.36 10.80 12.79
CA ALA A 105 -0.73 10.27 14.09
C ALA A 105 0.42 10.43 15.12
N GLY A 106 1.66 10.15 14.71
CA GLY A 106 2.84 10.43 15.54
C GLY A 106 3.01 11.92 15.88
N LEU A 107 2.65 12.82 14.96
CA LEU A 107 2.64 14.27 15.21
C LEU A 107 1.66 14.65 16.32
N VAL A 108 0.44 14.11 16.30
CA VAL A 108 -0.56 14.37 17.34
C VAL A 108 -0.12 13.76 18.67
N ASP A 109 0.48 12.58 18.66
CA ASP A 109 1.08 11.97 19.87
C ASP A 109 2.14 12.88 20.51
N LEU A 110 3.01 13.48 19.68
CA LEU A 110 4.00 14.46 20.15
C LEU A 110 3.35 15.71 20.77
N ALA A 111 2.23 16.17 20.22
CA ALA A 111 1.47 17.29 20.76
C ALA A 111 0.84 16.94 22.14
N ILE A 112 0.25 15.75 22.27
CA ILE A 112 -0.35 15.27 23.52
C ILE A 112 0.71 15.08 24.61
N ARG A 113 1.90 14.58 24.25
CA ARG A 113 3.05 14.45 25.17
C ARG A 113 3.72 15.79 25.49
N GLY A 114 3.22 16.91 24.95
CA GLY A 114 3.65 18.26 25.28
C GLY A 114 4.97 18.69 24.62
N TYR A 115 5.39 18.07 23.52
CA TYR A 115 6.57 18.52 22.76
C TYR A 115 6.25 19.72 21.85
N MET A 116 4.99 19.86 21.46
CA MET A 116 4.51 20.90 20.55
C MET A 116 3.08 21.30 20.87
N ARG A 117 2.69 22.51 20.47
CA ARG A 117 1.32 23.02 20.54
C ARG A 117 0.87 23.48 19.17
N ILE A 118 -0.39 23.18 18.85
CA ILE A 118 -1.06 23.68 17.64
C ILE A 118 -2.00 24.80 18.09
N GLU A 119 -1.78 26.00 17.61
CA GLU A 119 -2.56 27.20 17.89
C GLU A 119 -3.31 27.63 16.63
N GLU A 120 -4.60 27.88 16.75
CA GLU A 120 -5.40 28.43 15.65
C GLU A 120 -5.20 29.95 15.59
N VAL A 121 -4.83 30.46 14.41
CA VAL A 121 -4.64 31.90 14.22
C VAL A 121 -5.93 32.50 13.70
N GLU A 122 -6.73 33.09 14.59
CA GLU A 122 -7.94 33.82 14.19
C GLU A 122 -7.60 35.03 13.29
N LYS A 123 -8.03 34.99 12.03
CA LYS A 123 -7.93 36.15 11.13
C LYS A 123 -9.02 37.18 11.47
N LYS A 124 -8.62 38.45 11.63
CA LYS A 124 -9.55 39.58 11.81
C LYS A 124 -9.93 40.21 10.46
N GLY A 125 -11.23 40.50 10.27
CA GLY A 125 -11.76 41.32 9.17
C GLY A 125 -12.24 40.55 7.92
N LEU A 126 -12.24 41.23 6.76
CA LEU A 126 -12.71 40.73 5.45
C LEU A 126 -12.03 39.42 4.97
N SER A 127 -10.94 39.01 5.61
CA SER A 127 -10.19 37.77 5.38
C SER A 127 -10.89 36.50 5.90
N LYS A 128 -11.92 36.62 6.74
CA LYS A 128 -12.74 35.48 7.24
C LYS A 128 -13.73 34.93 6.21
N VAL A 129 -14.06 35.72 5.18
CA VAL A 129 -15.04 35.36 4.14
C VAL A 129 -14.38 34.65 2.95
N LEU A 130 -13.05 34.76 2.79
CA LEU A 130 -12.34 34.31 1.60
C LEU A 130 -11.27 33.21 1.83
N GLY A 131 -10.92 32.87 3.07
CA GLY A 131 -9.70 32.08 3.34
C GLY A 131 -9.90 30.92 4.31
N SER A 132 -9.06 29.89 4.14
CA SER A 132 -8.83 28.84 5.13
C SER A 132 -8.13 29.40 6.38
N ASP A 133 -8.49 28.86 7.54
CA ASP A 133 -7.81 29.11 8.81
C ASP A 133 -6.36 28.62 8.72
N ASP A 134 -5.41 29.39 9.27
CA ASP A 134 -4.00 28.99 9.32
C ASP A 134 -3.64 28.61 10.76
N PHE A 135 -2.86 27.55 10.91
CA PHE A 135 -2.48 27.02 12.21
C PHE A 135 -1.01 27.32 12.46
N ARG A 136 -0.70 27.83 13.64
CA ARG A 136 0.67 28.01 14.10
C ARG A 136 1.08 26.82 14.96
N ILE A 137 2.23 26.27 14.65
CA ILE A 137 2.83 25.19 15.41
C ILE A 137 3.97 25.78 16.24
N VAL A 138 3.92 25.59 17.56
CA VAL A 138 4.90 26.13 18.51
C VAL A 138 5.61 24.98 19.21
N ARG A 139 6.95 25.04 19.25
CA ARG A 139 7.78 24.09 19.99
C ARG A 139 7.72 24.43 21.49
N LEU A 140 7.46 23.44 22.32
CA LEU A 140 7.39 23.61 23.78
C LEU A 140 8.67 23.15 24.50
N LYS A 141 9.33 22.12 23.98
CA LYS A 141 10.57 21.56 24.54
C LYS A 141 11.74 21.76 23.59
N GLU A 142 12.85 22.24 24.12
CA GLU A 142 14.07 22.49 23.35
C GLU A 142 14.78 21.18 22.97
N ALA A 143 15.68 21.25 21.97
CA ALA A 143 16.32 20.07 21.39
C ALA A 143 17.12 19.23 22.40
N ASP A 144 17.60 19.85 23.48
CA ASP A 144 18.36 19.20 24.54
C ASP A 144 17.49 18.26 25.40
N GLU A 145 16.17 18.48 25.42
CA GLU A 145 15.21 17.65 26.17
C GLU A 145 14.65 16.49 25.33
N TRP A 146 15.19 16.24 24.14
CA TRP A 146 14.73 15.19 23.24
C TRP A 146 15.32 13.80 23.53
N GLY A 147 15.97 13.61 24.68
CA GLY A 147 16.63 12.36 25.05
C GLY A 147 15.70 11.14 25.12
N GLU A 148 14.43 11.35 25.50
CA GLU A 148 13.42 10.28 25.62
C GLU A 148 12.75 9.92 24.30
N LEU A 149 12.91 10.75 23.26
CA LEU A 149 12.29 10.55 21.96
C LEU A 149 13.01 9.48 21.15
N LYS A 150 12.25 8.73 20.36
CA LYS A 150 12.81 7.82 19.36
C LYS A 150 13.34 8.62 18.16
N ASP A 151 14.23 8.01 17.39
CA ASP A 151 14.93 8.73 16.33
C ASP A 151 14.00 9.27 15.24
N HIS A 152 12.96 8.52 14.85
CA HIS A 152 11.95 9.00 13.91
C HIS A 152 11.13 10.16 14.46
N GLU A 153 10.91 10.23 15.77
CA GLU A 153 10.16 11.31 16.40
C GLU A 153 10.99 12.60 16.49
N LYS A 154 12.30 12.45 16.76
CA LYS A 154 13.26 13.56 16.66
C LYS A 154 13.27 14.12 15.24
N GLU A 155 13.28 13.25 14.23
CA GLU A 155 13.28 13.69 12.83
C GLU A 155 11.96 14.36 12.43
N ILE A 156 10.83 13.90 12.95
CA ILE A 156 9.55 14.62 12.81
C ILE A 156 9.68 16.04 13.38
N LEU A 157 10.20 16.21 14.60
CA LEU A 157 10.37 17.53 15.20
C LEU A 157 11.37 18.41 14.44
N ARG A 158 12.47 17.85 13.94
CA ARG A 158 13.43 18.58 13.09
C ARG A 158 12.79 19.06 11.80
N GLY A 159 11.98 18.21 11.16
CA GLY A 159 11.25 18.57 9.95
C GLY A 159 10.17 19.63 10.17
N LEU A 160 9.66 19.77 11.40
CA LEU A 160 8.69 20.82 11.76
C LEU A 160 9.33 22.15 12.13
N PHE A 161 10.50 22.12 12.78
CA PHE A 161 11.13 23.25 13.45
C PHE A 161 12.58 23.46 12.99
N ALA A 162 12.86 23.29 11.69
CA ALA A 162 14.20 23.22 11.11
C ALA A 162 15.21 24.20 11.74
N VAL A 163 14.83 25.49 11.85
CA VAL A 163 15.67 26.55 12.47
C VAL A 163 14.87 27.39 13.49
N THR A 164 13.54 27.45 13.36
CA THR A 164 12.68 28.36 14.12
C THR A 164 11.83 27.60 15.13
N GLY A 165 11.68 28.13 16.36
CA GLY A 165 10.83 27.54 17.41
C GLY A 165 9.32 27.59 17.13
N SER A 166 8.90 28.24 16.06
CA SER A 166 7.50 28.26 15.60
C SER A 166 7.41 28.30 14.07
N THR A 167 6.52 27.51 13.49
CA THR A 167 6.27 27.45 12.04
C THR A 167 4.77 27.51 11.75
N PHE A 168 4.39 28.05 10.59
CA PHE A 168 3.00 28.03 10.12
C PHE A 168 2.75 26.71 9.37
N LEU A 169 1.54 26.16 9.50
CA LEU A 169 1.16 24.92 8.84
C LEU A 169 1.20 25.06 7.31
N SER A 170 0.85 26.23 6.79
CA SER A 170 0.87 26.55 5.37
C SER A 170 2.28 26.47 4.74
N SER A 171 3.31 26.99 5.42
CA SER A 171 4.70 26.91 4.96
C SER A 171 5.31 25.52 5.15
N LEU A 172 4.86 24.80 6.18
CA LEU A 172 5.37 23.48 6.54
C LEU A 172 5.13 22.42 5.46
N ALA A 173 4.07 22.58 4.66
CA ALA A 173 3.68 21.59 3.67
C ALA A 173 4.86 21.18 2.77
N HIS A 174 5.62 22.13 2.20
CA HIS A 174 6.75 21.79 1.33
C HIS A 174 8.02 21.35 2.06
N GLU A 175 8.35 21.99 3.18
CA GLU A 175 9.59 21.69 3.91
C GLU A 175 9.54 20.30 4.56
N PHE A 176 8.40 19.93 5.16
CA PHE A 176 8.25 18.63 5.83
C PHE A 176 8.39 17.43 4.87
N TYR A 177 7.96 17.56 3.61
CA TYR A 177 8.11 16.49 2.61
C TYR A 177 9.57 16.08 2.39
N THR A 178 10.53 16.99 2.59
CA THR A 178 11.95 16.69 2.42
C THR A 178 12.51 15.79 3.53
N HIS A 179 11.91 15.81 4.72
CA HIS A 179 12.29 14.97 5.87
C HIS A 179 11.60 13.60 5.86
N LEU A 180 10.51 13.42 5.10
CA LEU A 180 9.79 12.14 5.04
C LEU A 180 10.67 10.93 4.71
N PRO A 181 11.60 10.96 3.73
CA PRO A 181 12.46 9.80 3.46
C PRO A 181 13.28 9.36 4.67
N GLN A 182 13.77 10.32 5.46
CA GLN A 182 14.55 10.05 6.66
C GLN A 182 13.66 9.47 7.77
N ILE A 183 12.51 10.09 8.05
CA ILE A 183 11.52 9.59 9.04
C ILE A 183 11.13 8.14 8.74
N ARG A 184 10.87 7.81 7.45
CA ARG A 184 10.54 6.45 7.02
C ARG A 184 11.69 5.47 7.26
N THR A 185 12.92 5.90 7.01
CA THR A 185 14.13 5.09 7.21
C THR A 185 14.35 4.80 8.70
N ASP A 186 14.16 5.80 9.55
CA ASP A 186 14.31 5.68 10.99
C ASP A 186 13.22 4.78 11.58
N LEU A 187 11.96 4.92 11.14
CA LEU A 187 10.86 4.01 11.50
C LEU A 187 11.18 2.55 11.18
N TYR A 188 11.69 2.27 9.97
CA TYR A 188 12.08 0.91 9.62
C TYR A 188 13.27 0.41 10.44
N THR A 189 14.22 1.29 10.75
CA THR A 189 15.40 0.94 11.52
C THR A 189 15.02 0.53 12.94
N GLU A 190 14.14 1.28 13.59
CA GLU A 190 13.59 0.95 14.92
C GLU A 190 12.78 -0.36 14.90
N LEU A 191 11.91 -0.55 13.90
CA LEU A 191 11.12 -1.79 13.78
C LEU A 191 11.98 -3.02 13.50
N MET A 192 13.12 -2.85 12.81
CA MET A 192 14.10 -3.90 12.59
C MET A 192 14.94 -4.19 13.83
N ASP A 193 15.37 -3.16 14.56
CA ASP A 193 16.13 -3.31 15.80
C ASP A 193 15.34 -4.12 16.84
N ARG A 194 14.03 -3.84 16.92
CA ARG A 194 13.08 -4.63 17.72
C ARG A 194 12.80 -6.04 17.17
N LYS A 195 13.38 -6.41 16.03
CA LYS A 195 13.26 -7.70 15.34
C LYS A 195 11.86 -8.01 14.82
N TYR A 196 11.05 -7.00 14.48
CA TYR A 196 9.73 -7.23 13.87
C TYR A 196 9.80 -7.54 12.38
N TYR A 197 10.88 -7.12 11.71
CA TYR A 197 11.19 -7.48 10.34
C TYR A 197 12.55 -8.17 10.27
N HIS A 198 12.68 -9.16 9.39
CA HIS A 198 13.98 -9.79 9.10
C HIS A 198 14.80 -8.99 8.10
N HIS A 199 14.14 -8.34 7.16
CA HIS A 199 14.72 -7.54 6.09
C HIS A 199 13.84 -6.31 5.92
N ARG A 200 14.44 -5.19 5.47
CA ARG A 200 13.66 -3.98 5.23
C ARG A 200 12.59 -4.22 4.13
N PRO A 201 11.30 -3.93 4.40
CA PRO A 201 10.22 -4.12 3.43
C PRO A 201 10.41 -3.35 2.11
N ASP A 202 10.97 -2.15 2.18
CA ASP A 202 11.24 -1.28 1.03
C ASP A 202 12.27 -1.87 0.06
N ASN A 203 13.37 -2.42 0.57
CA ASN A 203 14.40 -3.04 -0.25
C ASN A 203 13.90 -4.34 -0.90
N ILE A 204 13.01 -5.08 -0.23
CA ILE A 204 12.46 -6.33 -0.79
C ILE A 204 11.64 -6.05 -2.05
N TRP A 205 10.65 -5.15 -1.99
CA TRP A 205 9.81 -4.90 -3.18
C TRP A 205 10.63 -4.32 -4.34
N GLN A 206 11.60 -3.43 -4.04
CA GLN A 206 12.51 -2.89 -5.06
C GLN A 206 13.40 -3.96 -5.68
N ALA A 207 13.94 -4.89 -4.88
CA ALA A 207 14.76 -5.99 -5.37
C ALA A 207 13.97 -6.93 -6.29
N TYR A 208 12.72 -7.27 -5.94
CA TYR A 208 11.87 -8.09 -6.81
C TYR A 208 11.41 -7.35 -8.06
N LEU A 209 11.21 -6.04 -7.99
CA LEU A 209 10.91 -5.21 -9.16
C LEU A 209 12.11 -5.13 -10.11
N ALA A 210 13.32 -4.94 -9.58
CA ALA A 210 14.56 -5.02 -10.35
C ALA A 210 14.74 -6.41 -10.97
N LEU A 211 14.48 -7.47 -10.20
CA LEU A 211 14.51 -8.86 -10.71
C LEU A 211 13.51 -9.07 -11.85
N ALA A 212 12.29 -8.54 -11.74
CA ALA A 212 11.30 -8.61 -12.82
C ALA A 212 11.81 -7.91 -14.10
N GLY A 213 12.45 -6.75 -13.94
CA GLY A 213 13.12 -6.05 -15.05
C GLY A 213 14.25 -6.85 -15.68
N VAL A 214 15.11 -7.49 -14.86
CA VAL A 214 16.19 -8.37 -15.33
C VAL A 214 15.64 -9.60 -16.05
N VAL A 215 14.60 -10.25 -15.51
CA VAL A 215 13.94 -11.40 -16.15
C VAL A 215 13.34 -11.01 -17.49
N LEU A 216 12.70 -9.83 -17.57
CA LEU A 216 12.17 -9.31 -18.83
C LEU A 216 13.29 -9.05 -19.85
N ALA A 217 14.35 -8.35 -19.44
CA ALA A 217 15.48 -8.03 -20.31
C ALA A 217 16.21 -9.29 -20.80
N ALA A 218 16.49 -10.24 -19.90
CA ALA A 218 17.11 -11.51 -20.25
C ALA A 218 16.20 -12.37 -21.15
N GLY A 219 14.89 -12.39 -20.86
CA GLY A 219 13.89 -13.08 -21.68
C GLY A 219 13.80 -12.54 -23.10
N LEU A 220 13.90 -11.22 -23.28
CA LEU A 220 13.93 -10.60 -24.61
C LEU A 220 15.28 -10.82 -25.31
N ALA A 221 16.39 -10.54 -24.62
CA ALA A 221 17.73 -10.64 -25.17
C ALA A 221 18.10 -12.09 -25.59
N GLY A 222 17.70 -13.09 -24.79
CA GLY A 222 17.92 -14.50 -25.09
C GLY A 222 16.79 -15.14 -25.92
N GLY A 223 15.53 -14.78 -25.65
CA GLY A 223 14.37 -15.40 -26.28
C GLY A 223 14.22 -15.05 -27.77
N ILE A 224 14.54 -13.81 -28.18
CA ILE A 224 14.44 -13.38 -29.59
C ILE A 224 15.43 -14.15 -30.50
N PRO A 225 16.75 -14.20 -30.21
CA PRO A 225 17.67 -14.98 -31.05
C PRO A 225 17.36 -16.47 -31.02
N LEU A 226 16.94 -17.00 -29.86
CA LEU A 226 16.52 -18.39 -29.72
C LEU A 226 15.31 -18.72 -30.59
N ALA A 227 14.29 -17.85 -30.62
CA ALA A 227 13.13 -18.01 -31.48
C ALA A 227 13.49 -17.98 -32.97
N LYS A 228 14.40 -17.07 -33.39
CA LYS A 228 14.91 -17.04 -34.77
C LYS A 228 15.64 -18.33 -35.14
N TRP A 229 16.50 -18.84 -34.26
CA TRP A 229 17.25 -20.07 -34.47
C TRP A 229 16.32 -21.30 -34.59
N LEU A 230 15.26 -21.35 -33.78
CA LEU A 230 14.24 -22.40 -33.80
C LEU A 230 13.16 -22.19 -34.89
N GLN A 231 13.26 -21.15 -35.71
CA GLN A 231 12.26 -20.76 -36.72
C GLN A 231 10.85 -20.54 -36.13
N LEU A 232 10.77 -20.10 -34.87
CA LEU A 232 9.53 -19.76 -34.19
C LEU A 232 9.18 -18.27 -34.39
N PRO A 233 7.89 -17.90 -34.36
CA PRO A 233 7.49 -16.50 -34.43
C PRO A 233 8.08 -15.70 -33.27
N VAL A 234 8.68 -14.54 -33.56
CA VAL A 234 9.28 -13.66 -32.53
C VAL A 234 8.25 -13.24 -31.47
N THR A 235 6.97 -13.15 -31.84
CA THR A 235 5.86 -12.88 -30.92
C THR A 235 5.77 -13.89 -29.78
N THR A 236 6.11 -15.16 -30.01
CA THR A 236 6.10 -16.21 -28.97
C THR A 236 7.15 -15.93 -27.90
N ALA A 237 8.34 -15.46 -28.28
CA ALA A 237 9.40 -15.10 -27.35
C ALA A 237 9.04 -13.87 -26.51
N VAL A 238 8.45 -12.84 -27.13
CA VAL A 238 8.00 -11.63 -26.42
C VAL A 238 6.91 -11.98 -25.40
N ILE A 239 5.91 -12.77 -25.79
CA ILE A 239 4.83 -13.22 -24.89
C ILE A 239 5.40 -14.06 -23.74
N ALA A 240 6.36 -14.95 -24.01
CA ALA A 240 7.01 -15.75 -22.98
C ALA A 240 7.80 -14.88 -22.00
N ALA A 241 8.58 -13.92 -22.49
CA ALA A 241 9.37 -13.00 -21.66
C ALA A 241 8.47 -12.16 -20.75
N VAL A 242 7.47 -11.47 -21.31
CA VAL A 242 6.51 -10.67 -20.54
C VAL A 242 5.73 -11.56 -19.57
N GLY A 243 5.24 -12.71 -20.03
CA GLY A 243 4.51 -13.66 -19.20
C GLY A 243 5.35 -14.23 -18.05
N SER A 244 6.66 -14.32 -18.19
CA SER A 244 7.57 -14.78 -17.13
C SER A 244 7.92 -13.68 -16.13
N ALA A 245 8.01 -12.42 -16.57
CA ALA A 245 8.30 -11.28 -15.69
C ALA A 245 7.06 -10.83 -14.89
N LEU A 246 5.86 -10.98 -15.46
CA LEU A 246 4.61 -10.53 -14.83
C LEU A 246 4.35 -11.16 -13.45
N PRO A 247 4.49 -12.49 -13.23
CA PRO A 247 4.40 -13.07 -11.90
C PRO A 247 5.40 -12.45 -10.92
N VAL A 248 6.67 -12.30 -11.30
CA VAL A 248 7.71 -11.71 -10.44
C VAL A 248 7.32 -10.29 -10.02
N PHE A 249 6.81 -9.49 -10.96
CA PHE A 249 6.31 -8.14 -10.68
C PHE A 249 5.12 -8.15 -9.72
N ILE A 250 4.13 -9.02 -9.93
CA ILE A 250 2.96 -9.12 -9.04
C ILE A 250 3.40 -9.53 -7.64
N PHE A 251 4.23 -10.56 -7.53
CA PHE A 251 4.71 -11.05 -6.24
C PHE A 251 5.58 -10.03 -5.51
N ALA A 252 6.26 -9.09 -6.20
CA ALA A 252 7.03 -8.02 -5.55
C ALA A 252 6.22 -7.25 -4.50
N PHE A 253 4.91 -7.05 -4.72
CA PHE A 253 4.01 -6.37 -3.77
C PHE A 253 3.62 -7.24 -2.56
N PHE A 254 3.72 -8.56 -2.67
CA PHE A 254 3.31 -9.52 -1.63
C PHE A 254 4.49 -10.18 -0.92
N MET A 255 5.72 -9.94 -1.36
CA MET A 255 6.92 -10.54 -0.78
C MET A 255 7.38 -9.94 0.57
N PRO A 256 7.16 -8.65 0.90
CA PRO A 256 7.54 -8.13 2.20
C PRO A 256 6.80 -8.84 3.34
N ALA A 257 7.54 -9.62 4.14
CA ALA A 257 7.01 -10.45 5.21
C ALA A 257 7.54 -10.02 6.59
N ARG A 258 6.70 -10.19 7.61
CA ARG A 258 7.04 -9.90 9.00
C ARG A 258 7.75 -11.09 9.64
N SER A 259 8.56 -10.83 10.67
CA SER A 259 9.12 -11.88 11.51
C SER A 259 8.04 -12.56 12.36
N VAL A 260 8.37 -13.71 12.97
CA VAL A 260 7.47 -14.37 13.93
C VAL A 260 7.11 -13.44 15.10
N LYS A 261 8.09 -12.67 15.61
CA LYS A 261 7.85 -11.69 16.67
C LYS A 261 6.95 -10.55 16.17
N GLY A 262 7.23 -10.01 14.98
CA GLY A 262 6.43 -8.96 14.36
C GLY A 262 4.98 -9.39 14.11
N ALA A 263 4.76 -10.63 13.66
CA ALA A 263 3.42 -11.18 13.47
C ALA A 263 2.63 -11.30 14.80
N ARG A 264 3.29 -11.70 15.89
CA ARG A 264 2.67 -11.75 17.23
C ARG A 264 2.30 -10.36 17.76
N VAL A 265 3.16 -9.38 17.56
CA VAL A 265 2.87 -7.99 17.95
C VAL A 265 1.75 -7.41 17.09
N LEU A 266 1.72 -7.72 15.79
CA LEU A 266 0.63 -7.35 14.91
C LEU A 266 -0.71 -7.94 15.40
N GLU A 267 -0.75 -9.20 15.84
CA GLU A 267 -1.97 -9.79 16.41
C GLU A 267 -2.48 -9.00 17.62
N ARG A 268 -1.57 -8.54 18.49
CA ARG A 268 -1.91 -7.70 19.65
C ARG A 268 -2.41 -6.32 19.22
N LEU A 269 -1.77 -5.70 18.23
CA LEU A 269 -2.21 -4.42 17.66
C LEU A 269 -3.60 -4.53 17.02
N LEU A 270 -3.87 -5.59 16.26
CA LEU A 270 -5.21 -5.85 15.70
C LEU A 270 -6.24 -6.13 16.80
N GLY A 271 -5.82 -6.74 17.92
CA GLY A 271 -6.66 -6.90 19.11
C GLY A 271 -7.01 -5.55 19.75
N PHE A 272 -6.05 -4.64 19.81
CA PHE A 272 -6.25 -3.28 20.29
C PHE A 272 -7.11 -2.44 19.34
N GLU A 273 -6.92 -2.57 18.03
CA GLU A 273 -7.81 -1.97 17.02
C GLU A 273 -9.26 -2.44 17.20
N LYS A 274 -9.50 -3.75 17.34
CA LYS A 274 -10.84 -4.29 17.62
C LYS A 274 -11.43 -3.77 18.93
N PHE A 275 -10.59 -3.52 19.94
CA PHE A 275 -11.05 -2.90 21.18
C PHE A 275 -11.53 -1.47 20.92
N LEU A 276 -10.74 -0.65 20.21
CA LEU A 276 -11.13 0.71 19.85
C LEU A 276 -12.43 0.73 19.01
N GLU A 277 -12.54 -0.13 17.99
CA GLU A 277 -13.74 -0.26 17.14
C GLU A 277 -14.97 -0.71 17.93
N ARG A 278 -14.82 -1.68 18.85
CA ARG A 278 -15.97 -2.21 19.59
C ARG A 278 -16.43 -1.30 20.72
N VAL A 279 -15.54 -0.45 21.24
CA VAL A 279 -15.91 0.53 22.27
C VAL A 279 -16.67 1.72 21.63
N GLU A 280 -16.64 1.86 20.29
CA GLU A 280 -17.05 3.05 19.50
C GLU A 280 -18.55 3.33 19.36
N SER A 281 -19.47 2.53 19.92
CA SER A 281 -20.91 2.73 19.62
C SER A 281 -21.83 3.14 20.78
N ASP A 282 -21.44 3.01 22.05
CA ASP A 282 -22.29 3.45 23.19
C ASP A 282 -21.55 3.51 24.56
N ARG A 283 -20.28 3.09 24.63
CA ARG A 283 -19.53 2.99 25.90
C ARG A 283 -18.32 3.93 26.02
N PHE A 284 -17.95 4.69 24.98
CA PHE A 284 -16.89 5.71 25.12
C PHE A 284 -17.27 6.77 26.16
N GLU A 285 -18.53 7.24 26.17
CA GLU A 285 -19.01 8.22 27.16
C GLU A 285 -18.98 7.71 28.61
N HIS A 286 -19.05 6.38 28.81
CA HIS A 286 -19.19 5.79 30.15
C HIS A 286 -17.94 5.07 30.67
N MET A 287 -17.03 4.61 29.80
CA MET A 287 -15.80 3.90 30.21
C MET A 287 -14.55 4.78 30.13
N VAL A 288 -14.49 5.77 29.24
CA VAL A 288 -13.38 6.74 29.16
C VAL A 288 -13.77 7.96 29.99
N LYS A 289 -13.89 7.77 31.30
CA LYS A 289 -14.32 8.85 32.22
C LYS A 289 -13.25 9.92 32.45
N THR A 290 -12.00 9.69 32.02
CA THR A 290 -10.89 10.65 32.15
C THR A 290 -10.46 11.17 30.77
N PRO A 291 -10.43 12.49 30.54
CA PRO A 291 -9.94 13.11 29.30
C PRO A 291 -8.58 12.57 28.85
N GLU A 292 -7.69 12.27 29.81
CA GLU A 292 -6.34 11.74 29.58
C GLU A 292 -6.32 10.41 28.82
N MET A 293 -7.29 9.53 29.04
CA MET A 293 -7.33 8.23 28.37
C MET A 293 -7.78 8.35 26.91
N PHE A 294 -8.66 9.30 26.60
CA PHE A 294 -9.07 9.60 25.24
C PHE A 294 -7.91 10.17 24.43
N GLU A 295 -7.22 11.17 25.00
CA GLU A 295 -6.06 11.81 24.40
C GLU A 295 -4.98 10.77 24.07
N LYS A 296 -4.71 9.82 24.99
CA LYS A 296 -3.74 8.75 24.78
C LYS A 296 -4.06 7.83 23.59
N PHE A 297 -5.33 7.55 23.30
CA PHE A 297 -5.73 6.59 22.28
C PHE A 297 -6.05 7.21 20.92
N LEU A 298 -6.34 8.52 20.88
CA LEU A 298 -6.68 9.24 19.65
C LEU A 298 -5.61 9.10 18.54
N PRO A 299 -4.31 9.27 18.81
CA PRO A 299 -3.26 9.04 17.81
C PRO A 299 -3.29 7.63 17.21
N TYR A 300 -3.49 6.60 18.03
CA TYR A 300 -3.53 5.22 17.55
C TYR A 300 -4.76 4.96 16.67
N ALA A 301 -5.91 5.50 17.03
CA ALA A 301 -7.11 5.43 16.20
C ALA A 301 -6.89 6.09 14.82
N MET A 302 -6.17 7.22 14.77
CA MET A 302 -5.80 7.88 13.51
C MET A 302 -4.79 7.07 12.68
N ALA A 303 -3.79 6.46 13.32
CA ALA A 303 -2.82 5.59 12.64
C ALA A 303 -3.49 4.34 12.06
N PHE A 304 -4.37 3.70 12.81
CA PHE A 304 -5.15 2.56 12.30
C PHE A 304 -6.15 3.02 11.24
N GLY A 305 -6.57 4.28 11.31
CA GLY A 305 -7.40 4.96 10.32
C GLY A 305 -8.65 4.17 9.98
N SER A 306 -9.32 3.65 11.03
CA SER A 306 -10.54 2.83 11.01
C SER A 306 -10.79 2.17 9.65
N ARG A 307 -10.23 0.97 9.48
CA ARG A 307 -10.19 0.20 8.20
C ARG A 307 -11.57 -0.11 7.59
N ARG A 308 -12.67 0.35 8.20
CA ARG A 308 -14.00 0.58 7.60
C ARG A 308 -14.76 1.72 8.29
N SER A 309 -14.77 2.92 7.73
CA SER A 309 -16.04 3.64 7.66
C SER A 309 -16.91 2.94 6.60
N GLY A 310 -17.61 1.87 6.98
CA GLY A 310 -18.84 1.53 6.27
C GLY A 310 -19.79 2.73 6.36
N PRO A 311 -20.66 2.99 5.37
CA PRO A 311 -21.52 4.17 5.41
C PRO A 311 -22.28 4.18 6.74
N PRO A 312 -22.31 5.32 7.47
CA PRO A 312 -23.02 5.39 8.73
C PRO A 312 -24.49 5.06 8.46
N ARG A 313 -24.93 3.88 8.90
CA ARG A 313 -26.35 3.52 8.98
C ARG A 313 -26.96 4.15 10.23
N SER A 314 -26.84 5.45 10.33
CA SER A 314 -27.73 6.30 11.13
C SER A 314 -27.29 7.73 10.89
N ARG A 315 -28.09 8.45 10.11
CA ARG A 315 -28.20 9.90 10.24
C ARG A 315 -28.68 10.18 11.67
N THR A 316 -27.74 10.31 12.60
CA THR A 316 -28.02 10.97 13.86
C THR A 316 -27.05 12.13 13.93
N SER A 317 -27.62 13.32 13.78
CA SER A 317 -27.03 14.64 13.91
C SER A 317 -25.74 14.69 14.71
N ILE A 318 -24.65 15.08 14.05
CA ILE A 318 -23.45 15.63 14.70
C ILE A 318 -23.92 16.86 15.50
N PRO A 319 -23.82 16.88 16.84
CA PRO A 319 -23.93 18.12 17.59
C PRO A 319 -22.69 18.94 17.23
N SER A 320 -22.92 20.15 16.72
CA SER A 320 -21.85 21.10 16.43
C SER A 320 -20.99 21.32 17.68
N LEU A 321 -19.67 21.20 17.51
CA LEU A 321 -18.69 21.74 18.46
C LEU A 321 -19.00 23.24 18.64
N ARG A 322 -19.59 23.61 19.78
CA ARG A 322 -19.53 24.97 20.33
C ARG A 322 -18.64 24.93 21.55
N ILE A 323 -17.38 25.28 21.35
CA ILE A 323 -16.50 25.68 22.45
C ILE A 323 -17.00 27.05 22.91
N GLY A 324 -17.51 27.12 24.15
CA GLY A 324 -17.72 28.36 24.89
C GLY A 324 -18.85 29.27 24.39
N THR A 325 -20.05 29.12 24.96
CA THR A 325 -20.95 30.26 25.16
C THR A 325 -21.17 30.45 26.66
N PRO A 326 -21.07 31.69 27.18
CA PRO A 326 -21.35 31.95 28.59
C PRO A 326 -22.84 31.72 28.87
N VAL A 327 -23.13 31.08 30.00
CA VAL A 327 -24.48 30.86 30.50
C VAL A 327 -25.21 32.20 30.66
N PRO A 328 -26.38 32.41 30.05
CA PRO A 328 -27.16 33.62 30.27
C PRO A 328 -28.03 33.48 31.54
N GLY A 329 -27.77 34.36 32.50
CA GLY A 329 -28.80 35.02 33.30
C GLY A 329 -29.44 34.27 34.48
N THR A 330 -29.06 34.68 35.70
CA THR A 330 -30.03 34.96 36.75
C THR A 330 -29.85 36.41 37.18
N VAL A 331 -30.48 37.33 36.44
CA VAL A 331 -30.80 38.67 36.93
C VAL A 331 -32.16 38.54 37.61
N THR A 332 -32.17 38.42 38.94
CA THR A 332 -33.36 38.72 39.73
C THR A 332 -33.38 40.22 39.99
N SER A 333 -34.32 40.91 39.36
CA SER A 333 -34.66 42.29 39.70
C SER A 333 -35.62 42.32 40.90
N ALA A 334 -35.69 43.51 41.49
CA ALA A 334 -36.68 44.04 42.43
C ALA A 334 -36.45 43.82 43.93
N ARG A 335 -35.95 44.88 44.60
CA ARG A 335 -36.87 45.80 45.30
C ARG A 335 -36.22 47.15 45.62
N SER A 336 -36.92 48.19 45.19
CA SER A 336 -36.89 49.53 45.77
C SER A 336 -37.42 49.47 47.21
N THR A 337 -36.66 50.03 48.16
CA THR A 337 -37.14 50.71 49.38
C THR A 337 -35.97 51.48 50.00
N SER A 338 -35.92 52.79 49.77
CA SER A 338 -35.68 53.88 50.74
C SER A 338 -35.37 55.16 50.00
#